data_AF-A0A2P2M3V0-F1
#
_entry.id   AF-A0A2P2M3V0-F1
#
_cell.length_a   1.000
_cell.length_b   1.000
_cell.length_c   1.000
_cell.angle_alpha   90.00
_cell.angle_beta   90.00
_cell.angle_gamma   90.00
#
_symmetry.space_group_name_H-M   'P 1'
#
loop_
_entity.id
_entity.type
_entity.pdbx_description
1 polymer ?
#
loop_
_entity_poly.entity_id
_entity_poly.type
_entity_poly.pdbx_seq_one_letter_code
_entity_poly.pdbx_strand_id
1 'polypeptide(L)'
;MASLWKFILLIMESWFYLHAFSFYLYFSFRWAMYIYNQNFLLNNFRWCNIKLCPGANRLIKHLSLHNVPMALASNSQRTSIESKISYHQGWKKSFSAIIAGDEVVAPKPSPEM
;
A
#
# COMPACT_ATOMS: atom_id res chain seq x y z
N MET A 1 -27.69 26.35 40.78
CA MET A 1 -27.88 25.01 40.16
C MET A 1 -27.39 24.91 38.71
N ALA A 2 -27.49 25.95 37.87
CA ALA A 2 -27.06 25.88 36.46
C ALA A 2 -25.53 25.77 36.21
N SER A 3 -24.69 26.13 37.19
CA SER A 3 -23.22 26.10 37.05
C SER A 3 -22.61 24.69 37.18
N LEU A 4 -23.20 23.84 38.03
CA LEU A 4 -22.71 22.48 38.26
C LEU A 4 -22.90 21.59 37.01
N TRP A 5 -24.03 21.73 36.33
CA TRP A 5 -24.32 20.98 35.09
C TRP A 5 -23.40 21.35 33.93
N LYS A 6 -23.05 22.64 33.79
CA LYS A 6 -22.07 23.09 32.79
C LYS A 6 -20.68 22.51 33.06
N PHE A 7 -20.29 22.41 34.33
CA PHE A 7 -19.02 21.82 34.73
C PHE A 7 -18.98 20.31 34.44
N ILE A 8 -20.07 19.58 34.72
CA ILE A 8 -20.19 18.15 34.41
C ILE A 8 -20.13 17.90 32.89
N LEU A 9 -20.83 18.71 32.08
CA LEU A 9 -20.79 18.61 30.62
C LEU A 9 -19.37 18.82 30.06
N LEU A 10 -18.64 19.83 30.55
CA LEU A 10 -17.25 20.09 30.15
C LEU A 10 -16.31 18.91 30.45
N ILE A 11 -16.51 18.24 31.59
CA ILE A 11 -15.73 17.04 31.95
C ILE A 11 -16.06 15.88 31.01
N MET A 12 -17.35 15.66 30.71
CA MET A 12 -17.78 14.59 29.81
C MET A 12 -17.29 14.81 28.38
N GLU A 13 -17.35 16.04 27.86
CA GLU A 13 -16.82 16.39 26.55
C GLU A 13 -15.30 16.20 26.51
N SER A 14 -14.57 16.70 27.51
CA SER A 14 -13.12 16.53 27.60
C SER A 14 -12.71 15.05 27.65
N TRP A 15 -13.46 14.22 28.38
CA TRP A 15 -13.23 12.78 28.45
C TRP A 15 -13.45 12.10 27.09
N PHE A 16 -14.49 12.50 26.35
CA PHE A 16 -14.75 12.01 24.99
C PHE A 16 -13.62 12.41 24.02
N TYR A 17 -13.16 13.66 24.06
CA TYR A 17 -12.06 14.13 23.21
C TYR A 17 -10.73 13.41 23.51
N LEU A 18 -10.43 13.13 24.78
CA LEU A 18 -9.22 12.38 25.17
C LEU A 18 -9.24 10.95 24.62
N HIS A 19 -10.40 10.28 24.68
CA HIS A 19 -10.55 8.93 24.11
C HIS A 19 -10.48 8.94 22.59
N ALA A 20 -11.12 9.91 21.92
CA ALA A 20 -11.06 10.06 20.47
C ALA A 20 -9.63 10.38 19.98
N PHE A 21 -8.91 11.25 20.70
CA PHE A 21 -7.54 11.60 20.40
C PHE A 21 -6.58 10.43 20.61
N SER A 22 -6.74 9.67 21.69
CA SER A 22 -5.98 8.45 21.95
C SER A 22 -6.20 7.40 20.86
N PHE A 23 -7.45 7.21 20.42
CA PHE A 23 -7.78 6.32 19.30
C PHE A 23 -7.14 6.79 17.98
N TYR A 24 -7.20 8.10 17.69
CA TYR A 24 -6.57 8.70 16.52
C TYR A 24 -5.05 8.52 16.53
N LEU A 25 -4.39 8.77 17.67
CA LEU A 25 -2.95 8.57 17.83
C LEU A 25 -2.58 7.10 17.68
N TYR A 26 -3.33 6.19 18.28
CA TYR A 26 -3.11 4.76 18.15
C TYR A 26 -3.22 4.30 16.70
N PHE A 27 -4.26 4.73 15.99
CA PHE A 27 -4.44 4.40 14.57
C PHE A 27 -3.34 5.01 13.70
N SER A 28 -3.01 6.28 13.92
CA SER A 28 -1.96 7.00 13.20
C SER A 28 -0.58 6.37 13.41
N PHE A 29 -0.26 5.99 14.65
CA PHE A 29 0.99 5.31 14.98
C PHE A 29 1.05 3.90 14.37
N ARG A 30 -0.04 3.14 14.43
CA ARG A 30 -0.11 1.80 13.83
C ARG A 30 0.00 1.86 12.31
N TRP A 31 -0.57 2.88 11.70
CA TRP A 31 -0.46 3.14 10.26
C TRP A 31 0.95 3.58 9.87
N ALA A 32 1.56 4.49 10.63
CA ALA A 32 2.95 4.89 10.45
C ALA A 32 3.92 3.70 10.60
N MET A 33 3.72 2.83 11.60
CA MET A 33 4.49 1.59 11.77
C MET A 33 4.27 0.60 10.62
N TYR A 34 3.05 0.48 10.11
CA TYR A 34 2.78 -0.34 8.93
C TYR A 34 3.55 0.17 7.71
N ILE A 35 3.49 1.47 7.43
CA ILE A 35 4.22 2.13 6.35
C ILE A 35 5.74 1.99 6.54
N TYR A 36 6.25 2.24 7.74
CA TYR A 36 7.67 2.10 8.06
C TYR A 36 8.15 0.67 7.86
N ASN A 37 7.41 -0.32 8.37
CA ASN A 37 7.77 -1.73 8.21
C ASN A 37 7.75 -2.15 6.73
N GLN A 38 6.79 -1.67 5.93
CA GLN A 38 6.78 -1.93 4.49
C GLN A 38 7.98 -1.29 3.79
N ASN A 39 8.28 -0.01 4.06
CA ASN A 39 9.43 0.68 3.49
C ASN A 39 10.77 0.08 3.93
N PHE A 40 10.86 -0.37 5.18
CA PHE A 40 12.04 -1.05 5.71
C PHE A 40 12.26 -2.41 5.05
N LEU A 41 11.19 -3.18 4.81
CA LEU A 41 11.25 -4.45 4.07
C LEU A 41 11.60 -4.23 2.58
N LEU A 42 11.11 -3.15 1.98
CA LEU A 42 11.44 -2.74 0.61
C LEU A 42 12.92 -2.36 0.47
N ASN A 43 13.50 -1.64 1.44
CA ASN A 43 14.89 -1.18 1.38
C ASN A 43 15.94 -2.25 1.75
N ASN A 44 15.59 -3.27 2.54
CA ASN A 44 16.55 -4.26 3.06
C ASN A 44 16.55 -5.61 2.32
N PHE A 45 16.40 -5.61 0.99
CA PHE A 45 16.53 -6.81 0.14
C PHE A 45 15.58 -7.99 0.43
N ARG A 46 14.61 -7.87 1.36
CA ARG A 46 13.62 -8.91 1.68
C ARG A 46 12.37 -8.83 0.81
N TRP A 47 12.56 -8.65 -0.50
CA TRP A 47 11.47 -8.67 -1.50
C TRP A 47 10.63 -9.96 -1.41
N CYS A 48 11.26 -11.06 -0.99
CA CYS A 48 10.63 -12.37 -0.81
C CYS A 48 9.55 -12.41 0.29
N ASN A 49 9.59 -11.47 1.24
CA ASN A 49 8.74 -11.49 2.43
C ASN A 49 7.61 -10.45 2.40
N ILE A 50 7.47 -9.72 1.29
CA ILE A 50 6.39 -8.75 1.13
C ILE A 50 5.10 -9.53 0.89
N LYS A 51 4.22 -9.53 1.90
CA LYS A 51 2.89 -10.14 1.77
C LYS A 51 2.10 -9.39 0.70
N LEU A 52 1.68 -10.13 -0.32
CA LEU A 52 0.78 -9.63 -1.35
C LEU A 52 -0.48 -9.02 -0.75
N CYS A 53 -1.00 -7.97 -1.38
CA CYS A 53 -2.40 -7.62 -1.22
C CYS A 53 -3.25 -8.75 -1.84
N PRO A 54 -4.05 -9.49 -1.05
CA PRO A 54 -4.83 -10.63 -1.55
C PRO A 54 -5.83 -10.20 -2.65
N GLY A 55 -6.29 -8.94 -2.61
CA GLY A 55 -7.13 -8.34 -3.65
C GLY A 55 -6.46 -8.26 -5.02
N ALA A 56 -5.16 -7.94 -5.08
CA ALA A 56 -4.44 -7.81 -6.34
C ALA A 56 -4.35 -9.14 -7.08
N ASN A 57 -4.04 -10.23 -6.36
CA ASN A 57 -3.98 -11.57 -6.96
C ASN A 57 -5.36 -12.03 -7.47
N ARG A 58 -6.44 -11.73 -6.73
CA ARG A 58 -7.81 -12.03 -7.18
C ARG A 58 -8.15 -11.28 -8.48
N LEU A 59 -7.80 -10.00 -8.55
CA LEU A 59 -8.07 -9.16 -9.72
C LEU A 59 -7.29 -9.63 -10.95
N ILE A 60 -5.98 -9.85 -10.83
CA ILE A 60 -5.14 -10.32 -11.94
C ILE A 60 -5.65 -11.65 -12.47
N LYS A 61 -5.99 -12.60 -11.58
CA LYS A 61 -6.58 -13.88 -12.00
C LYS A 61 -7.90 -13.69 -12.73
N HIS A 62 -8.79 -12.85 -12.21
CA HIS A 62 -10.09 -12.58 -12.83
C HIS A 62 -9.92 -11.98 -14.24
N LEU A 63 -9.09 -10.94 -14.38
CA LEU A 63 -8.80 -10.32 -15.67
C LEU A 63 -8.15 -11.29 -16.66
N SER A 64 -7.21 -12.11 -16.18
CA SER A 64 -6.56 -13.15 -16.98
C SER A 64 -7.55 -14.23 -17.44
N LEU A 65 -8.49 -14.65 -16.59
CA LEU A 65 -9.56 -15.60 -16.96
C LEU A 65 -10.50 -15.03 -18.03
N HIS A 66 -10.72 -13.72 -18.01
CA HIS A 66 -11.54 -13.01 -19.00
C HIS A 66 -10.74 -12.57 -20.24
N ASN A 67 -9.49 -13.02 -20.40
CA ASN A 67 -8.61 -12.64 -21.52
C ASN A 67 -8.42 -11.12 -21.67
N VAL A 68 -8.51 -10.36 -20.58
CA VAL A 68 -8.26 -8.92 -20.61
C VAL A 68 -6.74 -8.70 -20.70
N PRO A 69 -6.25 -7.98 -21.72
CA PRO A 69 -4.83 -7.68 -21.83
C PRO A 69 -4.40 -6.78 -20.68
N MET A 70 -3.30 -7.15 -20.02
CA MET A 70 -2.73 -6.41 -18.89
C MET A 70 -1.26 -6.13 -19.14
N ALA A 71 -0.80 -4.95 -18.74
CA ALA A 71 0.60 -4.58 -18.75
C ALA A 71 1.04 -4.05 -17.38
N LEU A 72 2.29 -4.31 -17.02
CA LEU A 72 2.90 -3.80 -15.80
C LEU A 72 3.96 -2.76 -16.17
N ALA A 73 3.78 -1.52 -15.72
CA ALA A 73 4.76 -0.45 -15.93
C ALA A 73 5.20 0.14 -14.58
N SER A 74 6.49 0.05 -14.27
CA SER A 74 7.05 0.47 -12.97
C SER A 74 8.35 1.25 -13.18
N ASN A 75 8.59 2.29 -12.36
CA ASN A 75 9.85 3.03 -12.34
C ASN A 75 11.01 2.25 -11.69
N SER A 76 10.76 1.03 -11.20
CA SER A 76 11.81 0.16 -10.67
C SER A 76 12.62 -0.50 -11.79
N GLN A 77 13.85 -0.89 -11.49
CA GLN A 77 14.70 -1.66 -12.41
C GLN A 77 14.08 -3.02 -12.75
N ARG A 78 14.36 -3.54 -13.95
CA ARG A 78 13.90 -4.85 -14.43
C ARG A 78 14.17 -5.96 -13.41
N THR A 79 15.38 -6.02 -12.89
CA THR A 79 15.81 -7.03 -11.91
C THR A 79 14.97 -7.02 -10.64
N SER A 80 14.58 -5.84 -10.16
CA SER A 80 13.68 -5.68 -9.01
C SER A 80 12.27 -6.15 -9.33
N ILE A 81 11.75 -5.84 -10.52
CA ILE A 81 10.42 -6.30 -10.96
C ILE A 81 10.41 -7.81 -11.12
N GLU A 82 11.40 -8.39 -11.78
CA GLU A 82 11.50 -9.83 -11.99
C GLU A 82 11.62 -10.59 -10.66
N SER A 83 12.40 -10.04 -9.72
CA SER A 83 12.46 -10.57 -8.35
C SER A 83 11.07 -10.54 -7.71
N LYS A 84 10.34 -9.42 -7.75
CA LYS A 84 8.98 -9.30 -7.18
C LYS A 84 7.99 -10.29 -7.79
N ILE A 85 7.93 -10.37 -9.12
CA ILE A 85 6.95 -11.23 -9.81
C ILE A 85 7.33 -12.72 -9.71
N SER A 86 8.61 -13.06 -9.56
CA SER A 86 9.05 -14.46 -9.48
C SER A 86 8.51 -15.18 -8.24
N TYR A 87 8.30 -14.46 -7.13
CA TYR A 87 7.64 -14.99 -5.93
C TYR A 87 6.14 -15.26 -6.13
N HIS A 88 5.57 -14.85 -7.27
CA HIS A 88 4.13 -14.92 -7.54
C HIS A 88 3.86 -15.78 -8.77
N GLN A 89 3.59 -17.05 -8.50
CA GLN A 89 3.34 -18.04 -9.54
C GLN A 89 2.20 -17.59 -10.47
N GLY A 90 2.50 -17.55 -11.77
CA GLY A 90 1.55 -17.17 -12.82
C GLY A 90 1.54 -15.69 -13.20
N TRP A 91 2.04 -14.78 -12.35
CA TRP A 91 1.98 -13.34 -12.63
C TRP A 91 2.77 -12.96 -13.89
N LYS A 92 3.97 -13.50 -14.06
CA LYS A 92 4.79 -13.25 -15.26
C LYS A 92 4.06 -13.63 -16.57
N LYS A 93 3.12 -14.58 -16.52
CA LYS A 93 2.32 -15.02 -17.66
C LYS A 93 1.00 -14.26 -17.81
N SER A 94 0.53 -13.61 -16.75
CA SER A 94 -0.70 -12.81 -16.79
C SER A 94 -0.52 -11.47 -17.51
N PHE A 95 0.71 -10.94 -17.57
CA PHE A 95 0.99 -9.67 -18.22
C PHE A 95 1.50 -9.88 -19.65
N SER A 96 0.89 -9.20 -20.61
CA SER A 96 1.31 -9.17 -22.02
C SER A 96 2.60 -8.38 -22.21
N ALA A 97 2.81 -7.34 -21.39
CA ALA A 97 4.01 -6.53 -21.40
C ALA A 97 4.41 -6.16 -19.96
N ILE A 98 5.71 -6.15 -19.69
CA ILE A 98 6.30 -5.66 -18.45
C ILE A 98 7.39 -4.66 -18.83
N ILE A 99 7.15 -3.39 -18.51
CA ILE A 99 8.04 -2.26 -18.79
C ILE A 99 8.66 -1.78 -17.49
N ALA A 100 9.98 -1.79 -17.45
CA ALA A 100 10.75 -1.35 -16.31
C ALA A 100 11.25 0.10 -16.48
N GLY A 101 11.60 0.75 -15.37
CA GLY A 101 12.01 2.16 -15.37
C GLY A 101 13.36 2.39 -16.02
N ASP A 102 14.22 1.37 -16.01
CA ASP A 102 15.50 1.31 -16.71
C ASP A 102 15.37 1.01 -18.22
N GLU A 103 14.16 0.69 -18.70
CA GLU A 103 13.88 0.45 -20.12
C GLU A 103 13.33 1.69 -20.83
N VAL A 104 13.13 2.81 -20.11
CA VAL A 104 12.61 4.06 -20.66
C VAL A 104 13.55 5.23 -20.38
N VAL A 105 13.63 6.16 -21.33
CA VAL A 105 14.46 7.37 -21.23
C VAL A 105 13.89 8.32 -20.16
N ALA A 106 12.56 8.40 -20.07
CA ALA A 106 11.86 9.23 -19.10
C ALA A 106 10.83 8.39 -18.31
N PRO A 107 11.04 8.15 -17.01
CA PRO A 107 10.10 7.40 -16.18
C PRO A 107 8.81 8.21 -15.89
N LYS A 108 7.78 7.54 -15.36
CA LYS A 108 6.53 8.22 -14.93
C LYS A 108 6.86 9.39 -13.99
N PRO A 109 6.28 10.59 -14.19
CA PRO A 109 5.06 10.87 -14.95
C PRO A 109 5.26 11.33 -16.41
N SER A 110 6.43 11.11 -17.02
CA SER A 110 6.65 11.48 -18.42
C SER A 110 5.68 10.77 -19.36
N PRO A 111 5.14 11.44 -20.40
CA PRO A 111 4.21 10.85 -21.37
C PRO A 111 4.87 9.83 -22.34
N GLU A 112 6.20 9.70 -22.32
CA GLU A 112 6.92 8.71 -23.12
C GLU A 112 6.79 7.27 -22.59
N MET A 113 6.21 7.08 -21.39
CA MET A 113 6.06 5.79 -20.71
C MET A 113 4.62 5.31 -20.60
#